data_AF-A0A0C2SKD6-F1
#
_entry.id   AF-A0A0C2SKD6-F1
#
_cell.length_a   1.000
_cell.length_b   1.000
_cell.length_c   1.000
_cell.angle_alpha   90.00
_cell.angle_beta   90.00
_cell.angle_gamma   90.00
#
_symmetry.space_group_name_H-M   'P 1'
#
loop_
_entity.id
_entity.type
_entity.pdbx_description
1 polymer ?
#
loop_
_entity_poly.entity_id
_entity_poly.type
_entity_poly.pdbx_seq_one_letter_code
_entity_poly.pdbx_strand_id
1 'polypeptide(L)'
;MSNNDPTPTSFINNINLESVPDSKIAGVSVYPSRAEVTRIFKLSVEPGQNLVKINGLPSDLESDSVRYGSSRLRFKYDAHANVRVEGRGLATIHDVTVGAMPASSELEIPAALSDLEEHKKRIEKALERNKKMNKAVERYLLTLQVGQVKADELDKLLEGCDMAGAKLNDKILDLKKQHMA
;
A
#
# COMPACT_ATOMS: atom_id res chain seq x y z
N MET A 1 53.56 27.62 -27.72
CA MET A 1 53.40 26.24 -27.24
C MET A 1 52.23 26.25 -26.27
N SER A 2 51.07 25.74 -26.68
CA SER A 2 49.88 25.67 -25.83
C SER A 2 49.93 24.35 -25.07
N ASN A 3 50.17 24.40 -23.76
CA ASN A 3 50.13 23.23 -22.91
C ASN A 3 48.66 22.83 -22.72
N ASN A 4 48.21 21.83 -23.48
CA ASN A 4 46.98 21.12 -23.18
C ASN A 4 47.30 20.13 -22.05
N ASP A 5 47.21 20.60 -20.80
CA ASP A 5 47.11 19.66 -19.69
C ASP A 5 45.80 18.87 -19.85
N PRO A 6 45.84 17.53 -19.85
CA PRO A 6 44.62 16.74 -19.87
C PRO A 6 43.84 17.04 -18.60
N THR A 7 42.60 17.50 -18.78
CA THR A 7 41.66 17.74 -17.68
C THR A 7 41.61 16.48 -16.81
N PRO A 8 41.84 16.56 -15.48
CA PRO A 8 41.77 15.39 -14.63
C PRO A 8 40.34 14.83 -14.71
N THR A 9 40.22 13.59 -15.15
CA THR A 9 38.97 12.83 -15.14
C THR A 9 38.50 12.73 -13.69
N SER A 10 37.50 13.53 -13.32
CA SER A 10 36.87 13.45 -12.00
C SER A 10 36.09 12.14 -11.90
N PHE A 11 36.66 11.15 -11.23
CA PHE A 11 35.94 9.93 -10.89
C PHE A 11 34.92 10.25 -9.79
N ILE A 12 33.63 9.99 -10.06
CA ILE A 12 32.56 10.12 -9.08
C ILE A 12 32.27 8.71 -8.54
N ASN A 13 32.51 8.51 -7.25
CA ASN A 13 32.16 7.27 -6.58
C ASN A 13 30.63 7.19 -6.40
N ASN A 14 29.98 6.15 -6.92
CA ASN A 14 28.53 6.00 -6.85
C ASN A 14 28.15 5.03 -5.73
N ILE A 15 27.30 5.46 -4.81
CA ILE A 15 26.83 4.66 -3.68
C ILE A 15 25.31 4.58 -3.78
N ASN A 16 24.77 3.39 -4.05
CA ASN A 16 23.32 3.15 -4.11
C ASN A 16 22.88 2.44 -2.83
N LEU A 17 21.85 2.96 -2.19
CA LEU A 17 21.29 2.46 -0.93
C LEU A 17 19.78 2.34 -1.09
N GLU A 18 19.19 1.38 -0.39
CA GLU A 18 17.75 1.20 -0.26
C GLU A 18 17.30 1.66 1.14
N SER A 19 16.23 2.45 1.20
CA SER A 19 15.80 3.14 2.42
C SER A 19 15.55 2.20 3.60
N VAL A 20 15.02 1.00 3.33
CA VAL A 20 14.66 0.03 4.38
C VAL A 20 15.85 -0.84 4.80
N PRO A 21 16.51 -1.61 3.91
CA PRO A 21 17.56 -2.55 4.34
C PRO A 21 18.88 -1.86 4.72
N ASP A 22 19.21 -0.72 4.13
CA ASP A 22 20.50 -0.05 4.35
C ASP A 22 20.44 1.04 5.45
N SER A 23 19.31 1.13 6.16
CA SER A 23 19.15 2.08 7.25
C SER A 23 18.63 1.44 8.54
N LYS A 24 18.77 2.20 9.63
CA LYS A 24 18.10 1.90 10.90
C LYS A 24 17.28 3.10 11.33
N ILE A 25 16.05 2.86 11.77
CA ILE A 25 15.23 3.89 12.42
C ILE A 25 15.89 4.21 13.77
N ALA A 26 16.30 5.47 13.93
CA ALA A 26 16.93 5.97 15.15
C ALA A 26 15.96 6.74 16.05
N GLY A 27 14.85 7.24 15.47
CA GLY A 27 13.84 7.96 16.21
C GLY A 27 12.56 8.11 15.40
N VAL A 28 11.43 8.18 16.12
CA VAL A 28 10.13 8.49 15.56
C VAL A 28 9.46 9.50 16.49
N SER A 29 9.04 10.63 15.93
CA SER A 29 8.26 11.65 16.63
C SER A 29 6.90 11.76 15.95
N VAL A 30 5.83 11.47 16.68
CA VAL A 30 4.47 11.45 16.14
C VAL A 30 3.74 12.73 16.56
N TYR A 31 3.15 13.40 15.57
CA TYR A 31 2.30 14.57 15.72
C TYR A 31 0.88 14.23 15.22
N PRO A 32 -0.14 15.02 15.56
CA PRO A 32 -1.53 14.72 15.17
C PRO A 32 -1.76 14.52 13.66
N SER A 33 -0.98 15.20 12.81
CA SER A 33 -1.13 15.16 11.35
C SER A 33 0.04 14.54 10.59
N ARG A 34 1.17 14.26 11.26
CA ARG A 34 2.39 13.75 10.60
C ARG A 34 3.26 12.98 11.58
N ALA A 35 4.17 12.19 11.05
CA ALA A 35 5.26 11.60 11.83
C ALA A 35 6.60 12.00 11.21
N GLU A 36 7.55 12.36 12.05
CA GLU A 36 8.94 12.56 11.66
C GLU A 36 9.71 11.28 11.99
N VAL A 37 10.31 10.67 10.97
CA VAL A 37 11.09 9.44 11.11
C VAL A 37 12.55 9.74 10.80
N THR A 38 13.42 9.58 11.80
CA THR A 38 14.86 9.72 11.62
C THR A 38 15.47 8.36 11.32
N ARG A 39 16.11 8.24 10.15
CA ARG A 39 16.87 7.05 9.74
C ARG A 39 18.36 7.36 9.70
N ILE A 40 19.18 6.38 10.07
CA ILE A 40 20.64 6.46 10.00
C ILE A 40 21.13 5.49 8.93
N PHE A 41 21.94 6.01 8.00
CA PHE A 41 22.70 5.26 7.02
C PHE A 41 24.18 5.27 7.43
N LYS A 42 24.85 4.14 7.33
CA LYS A 42 26.31 4.03 7.53
C LYS A 42 26.93 3.61 6.22
N LEU A 43 27.82 4.45 5.68
CA LEU A 43 28.46 4.22 4.40
C LEU A 43 29.93 4.60 4.47
N SER A 44 30.75 3.89 3.70
CA SER A 44 32.16 4.23 3.48
C SER A 44 32.25 5.16 2.28
N VAL A 45 32.91 6.31 2.46
CA VAL A 45 33.17 7.27 1.39
C VAL A 45 34.62 7.17 0.95
N GLU A 46 34.86 7.39 -0.34
CA GLU A 46 36.21 7.52 -0.90
C GLU A 46 36.64 9.00 -0.91
N PRO A 47 37.96 9.30 -0.84
CA PRO A 47 38.44 10.66 -1.05
C PRO A 47 37.98 11.23 -2.40
N GLY A 48 37.38 12.42 -2.38
CA GLY A 48 36.85 13.09 -3.58
C GLY A 48 35.32 13.13 -3.62
N GLN A 49 34.75 13.12 -4.83
CA GLN A 49 33.30 13.24 -5.03
C GLN A 49 32.60 11.89 -4.90
N ASN A 50 31.57 11.84 -4.06
CA ASN A 50 30.72 10.67 -3.85
C ASN A 50 29.26 11.07 -4.16
N LEU A 51 28.62 10.35 -5.08
CA LEU A 51 27.20 10.48 -5.36
C LEU A 51 26.44 9.38 -4.61
N VAL A 52 25.67 9.77 -3.61
CA VAL A 52 24.85 8.86 -2.80
C VAL A 52 23.40 8.92 -3.29
N LYS A 53 22.82 7.76 -3.62
CA LYS A 53 21.42 7.60 -4.01
C LYS A 53 20.72 6.73 -2.98
N ILE A 54 19.64 7.24 -2.40
CA ILE A 54 18.78 6.50 -1.48
C ILE A 54 17.44 6.25 -2.18
N ASN A 55 17.21 5.00 -2.54
CA ASN A 55 16.01 4.51 -3.19
C ASN A 55 14.95 4.07 -2.18
N GLY A 56 13.71 3.89 -2.63
CA GLY A 56 12.65 3.32 -1.80
C GLY A 56 12.22 4.18 -0.61
N LEU A 57 12.36 5.51 -0.70
CA LEU A 57 11.76 6.43 0.26
C LEU A 57 10.23 6.29 0.26
N PRO A 58 9.54 6.52 1.40
CA PRO A 58 8.08 6.48 1.44
C PRO A 58 7.42 7.40 0.40
N SER A 59 6.29 6.99 -0.14
CA SER A 59 5.50 7.78 -1.11
C SER A 59 4.86 9.02 -0.50
N ASP A 60 4.53 8.96 0.79
CA ASP A 60 3.73 9.97 1.49
C ASP A 60 4.60 11.01 2.21
N LEU A 61 5.69 11.45 1.59
CA LEU A 61 6.50 12.54 2.14
C LEU A 61 5.78 13.89 1.95
N GLU A 62 5.63 14.63 3.04
CA GLU A 62 4.99 15.95 3.04
C GLU A 62 5.75 16.92 2.11
N SER A 63 5.04 17.60 1.23
CA SER A 63 5.58 18.41 0.12
C SER A 63 6.03 19.83 0.52
N ASP A 64 6.04 20.16 1.81
CA ASP A 64 6.31 21.53 2.27
C ASP A 64 7.78 21.73 2.71
N SER A 65 8.55 22.27 1.77
CA SER A 65 9.81 23.01 1.92
C SER A 65 11.06 22.22 2.32
N VAL A 66 11.94 22.02 1.34
CA VAL A 66 13.38 22.03 1.56
C VAL A 66 13.78 23.44 2.02
N ARG A 67 14.19 23.59 3.28
CA ARG A 67 14.81 24.85 3.75
C ARG A 67 16.27 24.93 3.27
N TYR A 68 16.48 25.34 2.02
CA TYR A 68 17.78 25.89 1.61
C TYR A 68 17.80 27.39 1.94
N GLY A 69 18.80 27.80 2.72
CA GLY A 69 19.19 29.21 2.79
C GLY A 69 19.73 29.67 1.44
N SER A 70 19.17 30.77 0.95
CA SER A 70 19.64 31.59 -0.18
C SER A 70 19.11 31.27 -1.60
N SER A 71 18.13 32.09 -2.01
CA SER A 71 18.00 32.78 -3.31
C SER A 71 17.44 32.08 -4.57
N ARG A 72 16.19 32.50 -4.88
CA ARG A 72 15.57 32.92 -6.16
C ARG A 72 15.11 31.87 -7.21
N LEU A 73 13.77 31.76 -7.27
CA LEU A 73 12.84 31.47 -8.39
C LEU A 73 13.38 30.80 -9.66
N ARG A 74 12.76 29.67 -10.03
CA ARG A 74 11.98 29.52 -11.28
C ARG A 74 11.34 28.11 -11.45
N PHE A 75 10.06 28.12 -11.82
CA PHE A 75 9.19 27.04 -12.36
C PHE A 75 8.63 25.96 -11.41
N LYS A 76 7.28 25.91 -11.39
CA LYS A 76 6.42 24.94 -10.69
C LYS A 76 6.50 23.55 -11.35
N TYR A 77 7.14 22.58 -10.70
CA TYR A 77 6.75 21.16 -10.54
C TYR A 77 7.60 20.53 -9.42
N ASP A 78 7.77 21.30 -8.36
CA ASP A 78 8.75 21.05 -7.32
C ASP A 78 8.02 20.57 -6.07
N ALA A 79 7.60 19.29 -6.08
CA ALA A 79 7.19 18.59 -4.87
C ALA A 79 8.45 18.33 -4.02
N HIS A 80 8.95 19.39 -3.38
CA HIS A 80 10.09 19.34 -2.47
C HIS A 80 9.66 18.62 -1.19
N ALA A 81 9.71 17.30 -1.22
CA ALA A 81 9.53 16.45 -0.04
C ALA A 81 10.41 16.94 1.12
N ASN A 82 9.85 17.03 2.33
CA ASN A 82 10.54 17.47 3.54
C ASN A 82 11.52 16.38 4.03
N VAL A 83 12.65 16.25 3.33
CA VAL A 83 13.76 15.38 3.71
C VAL A 83 14.89 16.25 4.22
N ARG A 84 15.26 16.04 5.48
CA ARG A 84 16.46 16.63 6.07
C ARG A 84 17.57 15.59 6.09
N VAL A 85 18.74 15.98 5.65
CA VAL A 85 19.95 15.15 5.70
C VAL A 85 20.98 15.82 6.59
N GLU A 86 21.59 15.02 7.46
CA GLU A 86 22.65 15.47 8.35
C GLU A 86 23.84 14.52 8.21
N GLY A 87 25.01 15.09 7.89
CA GLY A 87 26.26 14.34 7.81
C GLY A 87 26.93 14.27 9.18
N ARG A 88 27.37 13.08 9.57
CA ARG A 88 28.26 12.87 10.72
C ARG A 88 29.56 12.26 10.21
N GLY A 89 30.62 13.07 10.08
CA GLY A 89 31.92 12.61 9.59
C GLY A 89 32.75 13.73 8.98
N LEU A 90 33.82 13.33 8.28
CA LEU A 90 34.76 14.25 7.61
C LEU A 90 34.31 14.68 6.20
N ALA A 91 33.16 14.20 5.74
CA ALA A 91 32.61 14.52 4.42
C ALA A 91 31.59 15.68 4.53
N THR A 92 31.58 16.54 3.52
CA THR A 92 30.59 17.62 3.39
C THR A 92 29.50 17.22 2.40
N ILE A 93 28.24 17.43 2.76
CA ILE A 93 27.09 17.14 1.90
C ILE A 93 26.77 18.38 1.05
N HIS A 94 26.61 18.17 -0.25
CA HIS A 94 26.17 19.17 -1.21
C HIS A 94 25.10 18.58 -2.14
N ASP A 95 24.31 19.45 -2.77
CA ASP A 95 23.36 19.11 -3.85
C ASP A 95 22.35 18.00 -3.53
N VAL A 96 21.61 18.18 -2.43
CA VAL A 96 20.57 17.23 -2.00
C VAL A 96 19.31 17.45 -2.81
N THR A 97 18.86 16.40 -3.48
CA THR A 97 17.64 16.41 -4.28
C THR A 97 16.76 15.22 -3.91
N VAL A 98 15.44 15.40 -4.03
CA VAL A 98 14.47 14.32 -3.88
C VAL A 98 13.67 14.26 -5.17
N GLY A 99 13.49 13.06 -5.69
CA GLY A 99 12.76 12.81 -6.92
C GLY A 99 11.83 11.61 -6.78
N ALA A 100 10.80 11.58 -7.62
CA ALA A 100 9.96 10.40 -7.74
C ALA A 100 10.77 9.25 -8.33
N MET A 101 10.76 8.10 -7.64
CA MET A 101 11.31 6.86 -8.18
C MET A 101 10.26 6.26 -9.13
N PRO A 102 10.61 5.91 -10.38
CA PRO A 102 9.68 5.21 -11.25
C PRO A 102 9.27 3.90 -10.57
N ALA A 103 7.99 3.55 -10.67
CA ALA A 103 7.52 2.25 -10.21
C ALA A 103 8.35 1.17 -10.92
N SER A 104 9.02 0.31 -10.15
CA SER A 104 9.63 -0.90 -10.70
C SER A 104 8.56 -1.63 -11.52
N SER A 105 8.84 -1.88 -12.80
CA SER A 105 7.94 -2.62 -13.69
C SER A 105 7.80 -4.10 -13.32
N GLU A 106 8.35 -4.50 -12.18
CA GLU A 106 8.37 -5.86 -11.69
C GLU A 106 7.72 -5.92 -10.31
N LEU A 107 6.45 -5.54 -10.27
CA LEU A 107 5.52 -6.28 -9.44
C LEU A 107 5.06 -7.44 -10.33
N GLU A 108 5.84 -8.53 -10.37
CA GLU A 108 5.18 -9.83 -10.52
C GLU A 108 4.10 -9.81 -9.44
N ILE A 109 2.85 -9.58 -9.83
CA ILE A 109 1.70 -9.83 -8.96
C ILE A 109 1.92 -11.30 -8.59
N PRO A 110 2.38 -11.61 -7.36
CA PRO A 110 2.71 -12.99 -7.05
C PRO A 110 1.44 -13.77 -7.33
N ALA A 111 1.51 -14.92 -8.01
CA ALA A 111 0.30 -15.67 -8.38
C ALA A 111 -0.71 -15.77 -7.21
N ALA A 112 -0.18 -15.84 -5.98
CA ALA A 112 -0.91 -15.73 -4.72
C ALA A 112 -1.85 -14.51 -4.56
N LEU A 113 -1.49 -13.31 -5.02
CA LEU A 113 -2.37 -12.12 -4.98
C LEU A 113 -3.55 -12.26 -5.95
N SER A 114 -3.29 -12.75 -7.17
CA SER A 114 -4.35 -13.01 -8.16
C SER A 114 -5.30 -14.11 -7.63
N ASP A 115 -4.74 -15.19 -7.09
CA ASP A 115 -5.50 -16.29 -6.50
C ASP A 115 -6.36 -15.82 -5.32
N LEU A 116 -5.82 -14.92 -4.47
CA LEU A 116 -6.53 -14.35 -3.34
C LEU A 116 -7.65 -13.40 -3.78
N GLU A 117 -7.42 -12.57 -4.80
CA GLU A 117 -8.46 -11.73 -5.39
C GLU A 117 -9.59 -12.56 -6.02
N GLU A 118 -9.25 -13.63 -6.73
CA GLU A 118 -10.24 -14.56 -7.27
C GLU A 118 -11.01 -15.27 -6.15
N HIS A 119 -10.33 -15.66 -5.08
CA HIS A 119 -10.96 -16.26 -3.91
C HIS A 119 -11.96 -15.31 -3.25
N LYS A 120 -11.57 -14.04 -3.04
CA LYS A 120 -12.44 -12.99 -2.52
C LYS A 120 -13.67 -12.79 -3.40
N LYS A 121 -13.49 -12.65 -4.72
CA LYS A 121 -14.59 -12.52 -5.70
C LYS A 121 -15.54 -13.71 -5.66
N ARG A 122 -15.03 -14.94 -5.48
CA ARG A 122 -15.84 -16.16 -5.34
C ARG A 122 -16.70 -16.12 -4.07
N ILE A 123 -16.13 -15.71 -2.94
CA ILE A 123 -16.84 -15.57 -1.66
C ILE A 123 -17.94 -14.50 -1.75
N GLU A 124 -17.64 -13.34 -2.32
CA GLU A 124 -18.61 -12.24 -2.49
C GLU A 124 -19.81 -12.67 -3.33
N LYS A 125 -19.57 -13.33 -4.47
CA LYS A 125 -20.65 -13.87 -5.32
C LYS A 125 -21.47 -14.92 -4.58
N ALA A 126 -20.83 -15.81 -3.82
CA ALA A 126 -21.53 -16.82 -3.03
C ALA A 126 -22.40 -16.18 -1.94
N LEU A 127 -21.93 -15.12 -1.27
CA LEU A 127 -22.70 -14.36 -0.30
C LEU A 127 -23.92 -13.70 -0.94
N GLU A 128 -23.74 -13.04 -2.08
CA GLU A 128 -24.83 -12.39 -2.81
C GLU A 128 -25.91 -13.41 -3.21
N ARG A 129 -25.48 -14.57 -3.74
CA ARG A 129 -26.39 -15.65 -4.12
C ARG A 129 -27.19 -16.17 -2.93
N ASN A 130 -26.53 -16.51 -1.81
CA ASN A 130 -27.24 -17.04 -0.63
C ASN A 130 -28.20 -15.99 -0.03
N LYS A 131 -27.82 -14.71 0.00
CA LYS A 131 -28.73 -13.63 0.43
C LYS A 131 -29.95 -13.50 -0.47
N LYS A 132 -29.80 -13.60 -1.79
CA LYS A 132 -30.92 -13.57 -2.74
C LYS A 132 -31.85 -14.77 -2.54
N MET A 133 -31.30 -15.97 -2.35
CA MET A 133 -32.08 -17.17 -2.08
C MET A 133 -32.86 -17.07 -0.78
N ASN A 134 -32.24 -16.54 0.29
CA ASN A 134 -32.91 -16.39 1.57
C ASN A 134 -34.10 -15.43 1.48
N LYS A 135 -33.91 -14.27 0.83
CA LYS A 135 -35.00 -13.34 0.52
C LYS A 135 -36.11 -13.96 -0.32
N ALA A 136 -35.78 -14.91 -1.21
CA ALA A 136 -36.79 -15.60 -2.01
C ALA A 136 -37.64 -16.56 -1.15
N VAL A 137 -37.01 -17.27 -0.20
CA VAL A 137 -37.72 -18.12 0.78
C VAL A 137 -38.63 -17.27 1.67
N GLU A 138 -38.13 -16.15 2.20
CA GLU A 138 -38.93 -15.19 2.99
C GLU A 138 -40.14 -14.66 2.19
N ARG A 139 -39.92 -14.28 0.93
CA ARG A 139 -41.02 -13.81 0.06
C ARG A 139 -42.04 -14.91 -0.22
N TYR A 140 -41.60 -16.13 -0.45
CA TYR A 140 -42.50 -17.26 -0.68
C TYR A 140 -43.41 -17.48 0.53
N LEU A 141 -42.85 -17.44 1.74
CA LEU A 141 -43.62 -17.51 2.98
C LEU A 141 -44.66 -16.39 3.09
N LEU A 142 -44.31 -15.16 2.73
CA LEU A 142 -45.24 -14.01 2.75
C LEU A 142 -46.36 -14.13 1.70
N THR A 143 -46.18 -14.91 0.64
CA THR A 143 -47.19 -15.12 -0.40
C THR A 143 -48.17 -16.26 -0.10
N LEU A 144 -47.92 -17.06 0.95
CA LEU A 144 -48.80 -18.16 1.31
C LEU A 144 -50.14 -17.64 1.84
N GLN A 145 -51.21 -17.91 1.09
CA GLN A 145 -52.57 -17.63 1.51
C GLN A 145 -53.16 -18.87 2.20
N VAL A 146 -53.58 -18.70 3.44
CA VAL A 146 -54.12 -19.76 4.34
C VAL A 146 -55.34 -20.49 3.74
N GLY A 147 -56.00 -19.93 2.73
CA GLY A 147 -57.15 -20.55 2.04
C GLY A 147 -56.82 -21.50 0.89
N GLN A 148 -55.56 -21.62 0.45
CA GLN A 148 -55.19 -22.42 -0.74
C GLN A 148 -54.38 -23.69 -0.45
N VAL A 149 -54.02 -23.93 0.82
CA VAL A 149 -53.17 -25.06 1.22
C VAL A 149 -53.90 -25.85 2.32
N LYS A 150 -53.95 -27.18 2.19
CA LYS A 150 -54.51 -28.04 3.24
C LYS A 150 -53.65 -27.92 4.51
N ALA A 151 -54.26 -27.97 5.69
CA ALA A 151 -53.56 -27.81 6.97
C ALA A 151 -52.33 -28.76 7.09
N ASP A 152 -52.48 -30.03 6.70
CA ASP A 152 -51.41 -31.04 6.78
C ASP A 152 -50.26 -30.84 5.75
N GLU A 153 -50.51 -30.05 4.69
CA GLU A 153 -49.53 -29.68 3.68
C GLU A 153 -48.81 -28.38 4.05
N LEU A 154 -49.47 -27.52 4.82
CA LEU A 154 -48.94 -26.24 5.30
C LEU A 154 -47.79 -26.44 6.30
N ASP A 155 -47.94 -27.37 7.25
CA ASP A 155 -46.90 -27.67 8.24
C ASP A 155 -45.61 -28.17 7.57
N LYS A 156 -45.73 -29.11 6.63
CA LYS A 156 -44.58 -29.64 5.87
C LYS A 156 -43.88 -28.57 5.04
N LEU A 157 -44.66 -27.64 4.49
CA LEU A 157 -44.13 -26.54 3.69
C LEU A 157 -43.37 -25.53 4.56
N LEU A 158 -43.91 -25.22 5.74
CA LEU A 158 -43.28 -24.33 6.71
C LEU A 158 -41.96 -24.93 7.23
N GLU A 159 -41.96 -26.19 7.63
CA GLU A 159 -40.75 -26.93 8.04
C GLU A 159 -39.69 -26.95 6.93
N GLY A 160 -40.11 -27.13 5.67
CA GLY A 160 -39.23 -27.09 4.51
C GLY A 160 -38.58 -25.73 4.29
N CYS A 161 -39.35 -24.64 4.45
CA CYS A 161 -38.84 -23.28 4.33
C CYS A 161 -37.89 -22.92 5.48
N ASP A 162 -38.23 -23.31 6.71
CA ASP A 162 -37.39 -23.08 7.90
C ASP A 162 -36.06 -23.82 7.77
N MET A 163 -36.09 -25.10 7.37
CA MET A 163 -34.87 -25.88 7.13
C MET A 163 -34.02 -25.29 5.98
N ALA A 164 -34.65 -24.80 4.92
CA ALA A 164 -33.94 -24.17 3.80
C ALA A 164 -33.31 -22.83 4.23
N GLY A 165 -34.03 -22.00 4.98
CA GLY A 165 -33.56 -20.74 5.53
C GLY A 165 -32.39 -20.92 6.50
N ALA A 166 -32.49 -21.88 7.41
CA ALA A 166 -31.40 -22.24 8.34
C ALA A 166 -30.12 -22.62 7.59
N LYS A 167 -30.22 -23.52 6.59
CA LYS A 167 -29.08 -23.92 5.76
C LYS A 167 -28.44 -22.76 4.99
N LEU A 168 -29.24 -21.79 4.53
CA LEU A 168 -28.74 -20.60 3.84
C LEU A 168 -28.06 -19.64 4.81
N ASN A 169 -28.61 -19.46 6.01
CA ASN A 169 -28.03 -18.64 7.06
C ASN A 169 -26.68 -19.16 7.54
N ASP A 170 -26.57 -20.46 7.78
CA ASP A 170 -25.30 -21.10 8.17
C ASP A 170 -24.22 -20.85 7.12
N LYS A 171 -24.55 -21.04 5.83
CA LYS A 171 -23.64 -20.75 4.72
C LYS A 171 -23.25 -19.28 4.64
N ILE A 172 -24.16 -18.34 4.92
CA ILE A 172 -23.84 -16.91 4.97
C ILE A 172 -22.88 -16.61 6.11
N LEU A 173 -23.07 -17.22 7.29
CA LEU A 173 -22.18 -17.04 8.43
C LEU A 173 -20.76 -17.54 8.14
N ASP A 174 -20.64 -18.72 7.53
CA ASP A 174 -19.32 -19.28 7.20
C ASP A 174 -18.61 -18.48 6.11
N LEU A 175 -19.32 -18.06 5.06
CA LEU A 175 -18.76 -17.19 4.03
C LEU A 175 -18.34 -15.81 4.58
N LYS A 176 -19.07 -15.26 5.57
CA LYS A 176 -18.67 -14.01 6.24
C LYS A 176 -17.39 -14.19 7.04
N LYS A 177 -17.21 -15.31 7.75
CA LYS A 177 -15.97 -15.62 8.47
C LYS A 177 -14.78 -15.68 7.51
N GLN A 178 -14.95 -16.33 6.36
CA GLN A 178 -13.92 -16.41 5.32
C GLN A 178 -13.61 -15.07 4.65
N HIS A 179 -14.58 -14.17 4.55
CA HIS A 179 -14.38 -12.83 3.98
C HIS A 179 -13.65 -11.87 4.96
N MET A 180 -13.70 -12.13 6.26
CA MET A 180 -13.05 -11.29 7.29
C MET A 180 -11.67 -11.79 7.71
N ALA A 181 -11.28 -13.00 7.27
CA ALA A 181 -9.94 -13.56 7.44
C ALA A 181 -9.02 -13.06 6.33
#